data_AF-A0A9X0I1B7-F1
#
_entry.id   AF-A0A9X0I1B7-F1
#
_cell.length_a   1.000
_cell.length_b   1.000
_cell.length_c   1.000
_cell.angle_alpha   90.00
_cell.angle_beta   90.00
_cell.angle_gamma   90.00
#
_symmetry.space_group_name_H-M   'P 1'
#
loop_
_entity.id
_entity.type
_entity.pdbx_description
1 polymer ?
#
loop_
_entity_poly.entity_id
_entity_poly.type
_entity_poly.pdbx_seq_one_letter_code
_entity_poly.pdbx_strand_id
1 'polypeptide(L)'
;MGIFRRRRQLPQQPPPDLPYPPPPPTLAPGDLAAARQVVRAFLAGLGDDDRMCTAGTAVVQAGGGVADLDQLMRNVRLIHQTGDLGIDRPWRWLAVVTAEARQLGDLALVADIAHFVHLWDTRLRSRITSGELTMALQTPPQDAVREIYAIVVAALAEVDPDHVVADGTGGITLAALRTGIAHRILDADPPYPAEVSAEARRITPT
;
A
#
# COMPACT_ATOMS: atom_id res chain seq x y z
N MET A 1 21.08 -58.65 23.89
CA MET A 1 19.65 -58.57 23.49
C MET A 1 18.95 -57.58 24.42
N GLY A 2 18.86 -56.30 24.04
CA GLY A 2 18.18 -55.24 24.80
C GLY A 2 17.31 -54.45 23.83
N ILE A 3 15.99 -54.46 24.06
CA ILE A 3 14.94 -54.11 23.11
C ILE A 3 14.60 -52.62 23.25
N PHE A 4 14.91 -51.81 22.22
CA PHE A 4 14.50 -50.41 22.13
C PHE A 4 12.97 -50.32 21.94
N ARG A 5 12.24 -49.89 22.97
CA ARG A 5 10.84 -49.47 22.85
C ARG A 5 10.76 -48.11 22.14
N ARG A 6 10.47 -48.11 20.83
CA ARG A 6 9.97 -46.91 20.13
C ARG A 6 8.60 -46.54 20.69
N ARG A 7 8.52 -45.47 21.49
CA ARG A 7 7.25 -44.75 21.73
C ARG A 7 6.77 -44.23 20.38
N ARG A 8 5.64 -44.72 19.88
CA ARG A 8 4.88 -44.06 18.82
C ARG A 8 4.49 -42.68 19.33
N GLN A 9 5.14 -41.63 18.83
CA GLN A 9 4.59 -40.28 18.88
C GLN A 9 3.31 -40.30 18.06
N LEU A 10 2.17 -40.15 18.74
CA LEU A 10 0.93 -39.75 18.10
C LEU A 10 1.17 -38.37 17.46
N PRO A 11 0.56 -38.06 16.30
CA PRO A 11 0.64 -36.74 15.71
C PRO A 11 0.16 -35.72 16.75
N GLN A 12 1.05 -34.83 17.18
CA GLN A 12 0.69 -33.74 18.09
C GLN A 12 -0.36 -32.89 17.36
N GLN A 13 -1.60 -32.89 17.86
CA GLN A 13 -2.55 -31.86 17.47
C GLN A 13 -1.96 -30.51 17.88
N PRO A 14 -1.97 -29.50 17.00
CA PRO A 14 -1.55 -28.16 17.36
C PRO A 14 -2.43 -27.65 18.52
N PRO A 15 -1.86 -26.88 19.48
CA PRO A 15 -2.60 -26.40 20.64
C PRO A 15 -3.80 -25.53 20.22
N PRO A 16 -4.95 -25.62 20.92
CA PRO A 16 -6.24 -25.10 20.45
C PRO A 16 -6.44 -23.58 20.53
N ASP A 17 -5.42 -22.79 20.91
CA ASP A 17 -5.56 -21.35 21.18
C ASP A 17 -4.48 -20.49 20.50
N LEU A 18 -4.02 -20.88 19.31
CA LEU A 18 -3.12 -20.02 18.53
C LEU A 18 -3.96 -19.13 17.60
N PRO A 19 -3.87 -17.79 17.70
CA PRO A 19 -4.50 -16.92 16.73
C PRO A 19 -3.85 -17.18 15.37
N TYR A 20 -4.67 -17.61 14.41
CA TYR A 20 -4.27 -17.69 13.01
C TYR A 20 -3.62 -16.37 12.57
N PRO A 21 -2.68 -16.38 11.61
CA PRO A 21 -2.25 -15.13 10.97
C PRO A 21 -3.48 -14.30 10.65
N PRO A 22 -3.51 -13.00 10.99
CA PRO A 22 -4.67 -12.21 10.67
C PRO A 22 -4.79 -12.25 9.14
N PRO A 23 -6.00 -12.51 8.60
CA PRO A 23 -6.18 -12.69 7.17
C PRO A 23 -5.59 -11.50 6.40
N PRO A 24 -5.20 -11.69 5.11
CA PRO A 24 -4.85 -10.56 4.27
C PRO A 24 -5.95 -9.50 4.38
N PRO A 25 -5.59 -8.20 4.36
CA PRO A 25 -6.58 -7.15 4.52
C PRO A 25 -7.73 -7.38 3.54
N THR A 26 -8.92 -7.47 4.10
CA THR A 26 -10.17 -7.54 3.34
C THR A 26 -10.88 -6.23 3.57
N LEU A 27 -11.69 -5.81 2.58
CA LEU A 27 -12.42 -4.56 2.70
C LEU A 27 -13.49 -4.68 3.80
N ALA A 28 -13.35 -3.85 4.84
CA ALA A 28 -14.36 -3.69 5.88
C ALA A 28 -15.36 -2.58 5.52
N PRO A 29 -16.59 -2.62 6.08
CA PRO A 29 -17.52 -1.51 5.96
C PRO A 29 -16.89 -0.19 6.47
N GLY A 30 -16.84 0.83 5.61
CA GLY A 30 -16.26 2.13 5.94
C GLY A 30 -14.82 2.35 5.45
N ASP A 31 -14.13 1.32 4.97
CA ASP A 31 -12.73 1.43 4.53
C ASP A 31 -12.51 2.45 3.41
N LEU A 32 -13.45 2.55 2.45
CA LEU A 32 -13.39 3.55 1.39
C LEU A 32 -13.43 4.98 1.95
N ALA A 33 -14.28 5.22 2.95
CA ALA A 33 -14.39 6.54 3.59
C ALA A 33 -13.16 6.84 4.44
N ALA A 34 -12.68 5.84 5.19
CA ALA A 34 -11.46 5.94 5.99
C ALA A 34 -10.24 6.26 5.09
N ALA A 35 -10.06 5.52 4.01
CA ALA A 35 -9.01 5.74 3.02
C ALA A 35 -9.07 7.15 2.43
N ARG A 36 -10.25 7.60 1.99
CA ARG A 36 -10.43 8.96 1.48
C ARG A 36 -10.00 10.02 2.50
N GLN A 37 -10.40 9.84 3.76
CA GLN A 37 -10.05 10.77 4.83
C GLN A 37 -8.54 10.82 5.06
N VAL A 38 -7.88 9.67 5.28
CA VAL A 38 -6.46 9.63 5.64
C VAL A 38 -5.55 10.02 4.49
N VAL A 39 -5.88 9.61 3.26
CA VAL A 39 -5.11 9.96 2.05
C VAL A 39 -5.21 11.45 1.76
N ARG A 40 -6.41 12.03 1.81
CA ARG A 40 -6.57 13.48 1.60
C ARG A 40 -5.95 14.30 2.71
N ALA A 41 -6.03 13.85 3.96
CA ALA A 41 -5.33 14.50 5.06
C ALA A 41 -3.82 14.53 4.82
N PHE A 42 -3.24 13.46 4.27
CA PHE A 42 -1.84 13.41 3.90
C PHE A 42 -1.50 14.37 2.76
N LEU A 43 -2.27 14.33 1.67
CA LEU A 43 -2.06 15.21 0.51
C LEU A 43 -2.23 16.70 0.88
N ALA A 44 -3.16 17.03 1.77
CA ALA A 44 -3.34 18.38 2.29
C ALA A 44 -2.21 18.83 3.23
N GLY A 45 -1.47 17.88 3.81
CA GLY A 45 -0.32 18.13 4.67
C GLY A 45 1.00 18.33 3.94
N LEU A 46 1.06 18.14 2.61
CA LEU A 46 2.30 18.26 1.86
C LEU A 46 2.98 19.61 2.08
N GLY A 47 4.28 19.57 2.43
CA GLY A 47 5.08 20.74 2.78
C GLY A 47 5.10 21.06 4.29
N ASP A 48 4.30 20.36 5.09
CA ASP A 48 4.30 20.41 6.56
C ASP A 48 4.60 19.01 7.10
N ASP A 49 5.85 18.79 7.52
CA ASP A 49 6.34 17.48 7.94
C ASP A 49 5.56 16.92 9.15
N ASP A 50 5.09 17.76 10.08
CA ASP A 50 4.32 17.33 11.25
C ASP A 50 2.93 16.82 10.85
N ARG A 51 2.27 17.54 9.94
CA ARG A 51 0.97 17.11 9.39
C ARG A 51 1.12 15.83 8.57
N MET A 52 2.17 15.73 7.75
CA MET A 52 2.46 14.52 6.99
C MET A 52 2.73 13.32 7.90
N CYS A 53 3.50 13.49 8.97
CA CYS A 53 3.76 12.44 9.96
C CYS A 53 2.47 11.98 10.65
N THR A 54 1.62 12.92 11.04
CA THR A 54 0.32 12.64 11.66
C THR A 54 -0.59 11.87 10.70
N ALA A 55 -0.72 12.33 9.46
CA ALA A 55 -1.54 11.68 8.46
C ALA A 55 -1.00 10.29 8.08
N GLY A 56 0.33 10.13 7.97
CA GLY A 56 0.94 8.82 7.75
C GLY A 56 0.68 7.84 8.88
N THR A 57 0.69 8.30 10.13
CA THR A 57 0.29 7.47 11.28
C THR A 57 -1.18 7.06 11.18
N ALA A 58 -2.07 7.95 10.73
CA ALA A 58 -3.47 7.62 10.49
C ALA A 58 -3.64 6.58 9.37
N VAL A 59 -2.84 6.62 8.30
CA VAL A 59 -2.80 5.58 7.25
C VAL A 59 -2.37 4.23 7.85
N VAL A 60 -1.32 4.22 8.68
CA VAL A 60 -0.86 3.01 9.37
C VAL A 60 -1.97 2.42 10.23
N GLN A 61 -2.66 3.24 11.02
CA GLN A 61 -3.75 2.80 11.89
C GLN A 61 -4.95 2.26 11.08
N ALA A 62 -5.38 2.97 10.04
CA ALA A 62 -6.52 2.58 9.22
C ALA A 62 -6.26 1.24 8.50
N GLY A 63 -5.06 1.05 7.98
CA GLY A 63 -4.66 -0.19 7.31
C GLY A 63 -4.22 -1.33 8.23
N GLY A 64 -4.36 -1.18 9.55
CA GLY A 64 -4.01 -2.22 10.52
C GLY A 64 -2.50 -2.52 10.58
N GLY A 65 -1.68 -1.51 10.32
CA GLY A 65 -0.23 -1.60 10.44
C GLY A 65 0.25 -1.64 11.89
N VAL A 66 1.57 -1.74 12.05
CA VAL A 66 2.21 -1.80 13.37
C VAL A 66 2.28 -0.40 13.97
N ALA A 67 1.59 -0.19 15.10
CA ALA A 67 1.48 1.12 15.74
C ALA A 67 2.70 1.47 16.61
N ASP A 68 3.39 0.47 17.16
CA ASP A 68 4.50 0.68 18.09
C ASP A 68 5.53 -0.47 18.07
N LEU A 69 6.68 -0.24 18.72
CA LEU A 69 7.76 -1.21 18.82
C LEU A 69 7.35 -2.49 19.56
N ASP A 70 6.45 -2.41 20.54
CA ASP A 70 6.00 -3.60 21.29
C ASP A 70 5.16 -4.53 20.41
N GLN A 71 4.27 -3.96 19.59
CA GLN A 71 3.52 -4.68 18.58
C GLN A 71 4.46 -5.26 17.52
N LEU A 72 5.49 -4.52 17.08
CA LEU A 72 6.50 -5.06 16.17
C LEU A 72 7.21 -6.27 16.79
N MET A 73 7.69 -6.15 18.02
CA MET A 73 8.41 -7.22 18.72
C MET A 73 7.52 -8.45 18.95
N ARG A 74 6.22 -8.26 19.20
CA ARG A 74 5.24 -9.35 19.23
C ARG A 74 5.14 -10.03 17.87
N ASN A 75 4.98 -9.27 16.79
CA ASN A 75 4.86 -9.82 15.43
C ASN A 75 6.13 -10.55 15.00
N VAL A 76 7.32 -10.02 15.33
CA VAL A 76 8.61 -10.68 15.07
C VAL A 76 8.69 -12.04 15.75
N ARG A 77 8.24 -12.17 17.00
CA ARG A 77 8.20 -13.48 17.70
C ARG A 77 7.26 -14.48 17.04
N LEU A 78 6.23 -13.99 16.37
CA LEU A 78 5.21 -14.78 15.69
C LEU A 78 5.44 -14.90 14.18
N ILE A 79 6.53 -14.34 13.63
CA ILE A 79 6.74 -14.26 12.18
C ILE A 79 6.86 -15.65 11.55
N HIS A 80 7.50 -16.60 12.23
CA HIS A 80 7.62 -17.98 11.76
C HIS A 80 6.27 -18.71 11.71
N GLN A 81 5.24 -18.18 12.36
CA GLN A 81 3.91 -18.76 12.42
C GLN A 81 2.94 -18.03 11.49
N THR A 82 3.06 -16.71 11.39
CA THR A 82 2.12 -15.87 10.65
C THR A 82 2.61 -15.46 9.26
N GLY A 83 3.93 -15.46 9.04
CA GLY A 83 4.54 -14.96 7.81
C GLY A 83 4.37 -13.45 7.60
N ASP A 84 3.80 -12.71 8.56
CA ASP A 84 3.41 -11.32 8.41
C ASP A 84 3.87 -10.48 9.61
N LEU A 85 4.71 -9.49 9.35
CA LEU A 85 5.16 -8.53 10.36
C LEU A 85 4.14 -7.42 10.63
N GLY A 86 3.10 -7.30 9.79
CA GLY A 86 2.11 -6.24 9.85
C GLY A 86 2.56 -4.92 9.23
N ILE A 87 3.84 -4.80 8.89
CA ILE A 87 4.45 -3.55 8.39
C ILE A 87 3.87 -3.16 7.01
N ASP A 88 3.61 -4.16 6.17
CA ASP A 88 3.13 -3.96 4.79
C ASP A 88 1.60 -3.80 4.71
N ARG A 89 0.89 -4.04 5.82
CA ARG A 89 -0.58 -4.05 5.85
C ARG A 89 -1.21 -2.76 5.36
N PRO A 90 -0.72 -1.55 5.70
CA PRO A 90 -1.31 -0.31 5.20
C PRO A 90 -1.27 -0.21 3.68
N TRP A 91 -0.19 -0.67 3.06
CA TRP A 91 -0.05 -0.65 1.60
C TRP A 91 -0.93 -1.69 0.92
N ARG A 92 -1.01 -2.90 1.48
CA ARG A 92 -1.92 -3.95 0.99
C ARG A 92 -3.38 -3.54 1.15
N TRP A 93 -3.73 -2.87 2.25
CA TRP A 93 -5.06 -2.29 2.46
C TRP A 93 -5.37 -1.22 1.41
N LEU A 94 -4.45 -0.31 1.12
CA LEU A 94 -4.64 0.68 0.05
C LEU A 94 -4.82 0.02 -1.32
N ALA A 95 -4.12 -1.08 -1.62
CA ALA A 95 -4.32 -1.82 -2.87
C ALA A 95 -5.76 -2.39 -2.98
N VAL A 96 -6.26 -3.02 -1.91
CA VAL A 96 -7.64 -3.52 -1.83
C VAL A 96 -8.67 -2.40 -1.97
N VAL A 97 -8.48 -1.29 -1.25
CA VAL A 97 -9.33 -0.10 -1.36
C VAL A 97 -9.32 0.46 -2.78
N THR A 98 -8.16 0.51 -3.45
CA THR A 98 -8.06 1.01 -4.82
C THR A 98 -8.83 0.11 -5.79
N ALA A 99 -8.73 -1.21 -5.62
CA ALA A 99 -9.47 -2.17 -6.42
C ALA A 99 -10.99 -1.99 -6.26
N GLU A 100 -11.47 -1.88 -5.02
CA GLU A 100 -12.89 -1.66 -4.74
C GLU A 100 -13.37 -0.30 -5.26
N ALA A 101 -12.61 0.78 -5.00
CA ALA A 101 -12.96 2.11 -5.46
C ALA A 101 -13.14 2.14 -6.99
N ARG A 102 -12.26 1.44 -7.73
CA ARG A 102 -12.42 1.25 -9.18
C ARG A 102 -13.71 0.50 -9.51
N GLN A 103 -14.00 -0.61 -8.84
CA GLN A 103 -15.22 -1.40 -9.10
C GLN A 103 -16.50 -0.59 -8.90
N LEU A 104 -16.50 0.32 -7.92
CA LEU A 104 -17.61 1.22 -7.63
C LEU A 104 -17.63 2.51 -8.46
N GLY A 105 -16.63 2.72 -9.33
CA GLY A 105 -16.50 3.92 -10.16
C GLY A 105 -16.05 5.17 -9.40
N ASP A 106 -15.51 5.04 -8.20
CA ASP A 106 -14.93 6.15 -7.43
C ASP A 106 -13.52 6.50 -7.91
N LEU A 107 -13.45 7.06 -9.12
CA LEU A 107 -12.20 7.42 -9.78
C LEU A 107 -11.45 8.56 -9.07
N ALA A 108 -12.15 9.37 -8.27
CA ALA A 108 -11.53 10.41 -7.45
C ALA A 108 -10.69 9.78 -6.34
N LEU A 109 -11.22 8.79 -5.61
CA LEU A 109 -10.43 8.07 -4.61
C LEU A 109 -9.27 7.29 -5.23
N VAL A 110 -9.47 6.67 -6.39
CA VAL A 110 -8.38 6.01 -7.14
C VAL A 110 -7.26 6.99 -7.46
N ALA A 111 -7.60 8.20 -7.93
CA ALA A 111 -6.63 9.25 -8.21
C ALA A 111 -5.92 9.77 -6.96
N ASP A 112 -6.64 9.97 -5.85
CA ASP A 112 -6.07 10.39 -4.57
C ASP A 112 -5.03 9.35 -4.07
N ILE A 113 -5.37 8.06 -4.10
CA ILE A 113 -4.45 6.98 -3.70
C ILE A 113 -3.25 6.90 -4.65
N ALA A 114 -3.49 7.00 -5.96
CA ALA A 114 -2.44 7.02 -6.96
C ALA A 114 -1.43 8.14 -6.71
N HIS A 115 -1.92 9.35 -6.44
CA HIS A 115 -1.08 10.51 -6.16
C HIS A 115 -0.27 10.31 -4.88
N PHE A 116 -0.91 9.82 -3.82
CA PHE A 116 -0.25 9.48 -2.56
C PHE A 116 0.91 8.49 -2.75
N VAL A 117 0.67 7.38 -3.43
CA VAL A 117 1.70 6.35 -3.70
C VAL A 117 2.80 6.92 -4.59
N HIS A 118 2.45 7.68 -5.62
CA HIS A 118 3.42 8.29 -6.54
C HIS A 118 4.33 9.29 -5.83
N LEU A 119 3.79 10.14 -4.95
CA LEU A 119 4.59 11.06 -4.12
C LEU A 119 5.53 10.31 -3.19
N TRP A 120 5.05 9.22 -2.60
CA TRP A 120 5.86 8.38 -1.73
C TRP A 120 7.09 7.84 -2.47
N ASP A 121 6.88 7.27 -3.65
CA ASP A 121 7.94 6.69 -4.48
C ASP A 121 8.94 7.73 -5.00
N THR A 122 8.44 8.90 -5.42
CA THR A 122 9.26 9.88 -6.15
C THR A 122 9.92 10.93 -5.27
N ARG A 123 9.33 11.27 -4.12
CA ARG A 123 9.80 12.38 -3.28
C ARG A 123 10.13 12.00 -1.84
N LEU A 124 9.38 11.09 -1.24
CA LEU A 124 9.50 10.84 0.21
C LEU A 124 10.46 9.72 0.56
N ARG A 125 10.57 8.69 -0.30
CA ARG A 125 11.47 7.54 -0.07
C ARG A 125 12.92 7.96 0.23
N SER A 126 13.46 8.94 -0.51
CA SER A 126 14.82 9.44 -0.30
C SER A 126 14.97 10.19 1.02
N ARG A 127 14.02 11.09 1.35
CA ARG A 127 13.99 11.85 2.62
C ARG A 127 13.89 10.95 3.84
N ILE A 128 13.12 9.86 3.75
CA ILE A 128 13.01 8.88 4.84
C ILE A 128 14.32 8.11 4.99
N THR A 129 14.93 7.71 3.88
CA THR A 129 16.19 6.94 3.89
C THR A 129 17.37 7.79 4.39
N SER A 130 17.36 9.11 4.13
CA SER A 130 18.36 10.05 4.67
C SER A 130 18.08 10.46 6.13
N GLY A 131 16.93 10.09 6.69
CA GLY A 131 16.52 10.46 8.06
C GLY A 131 16.00 11.88 8.20
N GLU A 132 15.84 12.62 7.09
CA GLU A 132 15.27 13.98 7.07
C GLU A 132 13.79 14.01 7.45
N LEU A 133 13.09 12.90 7.22
CA LEU A 133 11.68 12.75 7.56
C LEU A 133 11.48 11.42 8.30
N THR A 134 11.04 11.49 9.55
CA THR A 134 10.71 10.28 10.33
C THR A 134 9.23 9.98 10.18
N MET A 135 8.89 8.92 9.45
CA MET A 135 7.51 8.50 9.25
C MET A 135 7.24 7.12 9.83
N ALA A 136 6.07 6.95 10.45
CA ALA A 136 5.58 5.65 10.90
C ALA A 136 5.32 4.71 9.72
N LEU A 137 4.76 5.24 8.64
CA LEU A 137 4.49 4.48 7.43
C LEU A 137 5.82 4.11 6.74
N GLN A 138 6.02 2.81 6.55
CA GLN A 138 7.25 2.27 5.95
C GLN A 138 7.22 2.36 4.43
N THR A 139 8.34 2.08 3.79
CA THR A 139 8.42 2.01 2.32
C THR A 139 7.43 0.98 1.77
N PRO A 140 6.66 1.30 0.71
CA PRO A 140 5.69 0.39 0.17
C PRO A 140 6.37 -0.84 -0.43
N PRO A 141 5.83 -2.05 -0.20
CA PRO A 141 6.32 -3.25 -0.86
C PRO A 141 5.97 -3.17 -2.35
N GLN A 142 6.86 -3.69 -3.19
CA GLN A 142 6.74 -3.54 -4.65
C GLN A 142 5.46 -4.15 -5.21
N ASP A 143 4.99 -5.27 -4.65
CA ASP A 143 3.76 -5.95 -5.08
C ASP A 143 2.53 -5.05 -4.90
N ALA A 144 2.40 -4.38 -3.75
CA ALA A 144 1.28 -3.46 -3.49
C ALA A 144 1.29 -2.25 -4.45
N VAL A 145 2.46 -1.64 -4.69
CA VAL A 145 2.58 -0.53 -5.65
C VAL A 145 2.17 -0.99 -7.05
N ARG A 146 2.63 -2.18 -7.45
CA ARG A 146 2.30 -2.74 -8.76
C ARG A 146 0.82 -3.00 -8.95
N GLU A 147 0.17 -3.54 -7.93
CA GLU A 147 -1.28 -3.72 -7.95
C GLU A 147 -2.01 -2.38 -8.12
N ILE A 148 -1.64 -1.37 -7.32
CA ILE A 148 -2.24 -0.04 -7.40
C ILE A 148 -2.02 0.59 -8.77
N TYR A 149 -0.78 0.63 -9.28
CA TYR A 149 -0.49 1.27 -10.57
C TYR A 149 -1.17 0.57 -11.75
N ALA A 150 -1.29 -0.76 -11.73
CA ALA A 150 -2.03 -1.50 -12.75
C ALA A 150 -3.53 -1.12 -12.75
N ILE A 151 -4.13 -0.96 -11.57
CA ILE A 151 -5.53 -0.54 -11.42
C ILE A 151 -5.70 0.90 -11.91
N VAL A 152 -4.82 1.81 -11.48
CA VAL A 152 -4.88 3.24 -11.75
C VAL A 152 -4.76 3.54 -13.24
N VAL A 153 -3.80 2.93 -13.93
CA VAL A 153 -3.56 3.19 -15.35
C VAL A 153 -4.74 2.72 -16.21
N ALA A 154 -5.41 1.64 -15.81
CA ALA A 154 -6.65 1.22 -16.46
C ALA A 154 -7.86 2.10 -16.10
N ALA A 155 -7.99 2.51 -14.83
CA ALA A 155 -9.15 3.24 -14.32
C ALA A 155 -9.19 4.71 -14.76
N LEU A 156 -8.03 5.37 -14.78
CA LEU A 156 -7.94 6.80 -15.07
C LEU A 156 -7.85 7.11 -16.57
N ALA A 157 -7.92 6.09 -17.43
CA ALA A 157 -7.93 6.26 -18.88
C ALA A 157 -9.13 7.09 -19.36
N GLU A 158 -10.26 6.97 -18.66
CA GLU A 158 -11.56 7.56 -19.02
C GLU A 158 -11.84 8.89 -18.31
N VAL A 159 -10.95 9.34 -17.42
CA VAL A 159 -11.12 10.60 -16.69
C VAL A 159 -10.50 11.74 -17.47
N ASP A 160 -11.11 12.93 -17.36
CA ASP A 160 -10.59 14.17 -17.91
C ASP A 160 -9.12 14.38 -17.50
N PRO A 161 -8.18 14.46 -18.47
CA PRO A 161 -6.76 14.67 -18.19
C PRO A 161 -6.46 15.96 -17.43
N ASP A 162 -7.31 16.98 -17.56
CA ASP A 162 -7.12 18.29 -16.92
C ASP A 162 -7.72 18.34 -15.50
N HIS A 163 -8.36 17.26 -15.05
CA HIS A 163 -8.81 17.15 -13.67
C HIS A 163 -7.63 17.27 -12.71
N VAL A 164 -7.77 18.12 -11.69
CA VAL A 164 -6.72 18.38 -10.70
C VAL A 164 -6.99 17.59 -9.43
N VAL A 165 -6.04 16.75 -9.05
CA VAL A 165 -5.95 16.17 -7.72
C VAL A 165 -5.29 17.20 -6.82
N ALA A 166 -6.11 17.90 -6.04
CA ALA A 166 -5.63 18.97 -5.17
C ALA A 166 -4.76 18.43 -4.03
N ASP A 167 -3.68 19.14 -3.75
CA ASP A 167 -2.81 18.90 -2.60
C ASP A 167 -2.47 20.24 -1.92
N GLY A 168 -1.79 20.18 -0.77
CA GLY A 168 -1.37 21.37 -0.02
C GLY A 168 -0.38 22.28 -0.75
N THR A 169 0.12 21.88 -1.92
CA THR A 169 1.23 22.52 -2.66
C THR A 169 0.89 23.03 -4.06
N GLY A 170 -0.37 22.91 -4.51
CA GLY A 170 -0.82 23.40 -5.81
C GLY A 170 -1.45 22.35 -6.73
N GLY A 171 -1.52 21.08 -6.29
CA GLY A 171 -2.17 19.98 -7.01
C GLY A 171 -1.39 19.43 -8.20
N ILE A 172 -1.82 18.27 -8.68
CA ILE A 172 -1.30 17.62 -9.90
C ILE A 172 -2.47 17.35 -10.85
N THR A 173 -2.27 17.53 -12.16
CA THR A 173 -3.26 17.11 -13.16
C THR A 173 -3.24 15.59 -13.32
N LEU A 174 -4.40 15.00 -13.66
CA LEU A 174 -4.46 13.57 -13.95
C LEU A 174 -3.56 13.20 -15.13
N ALA A 175 -3.40 14.06 -16.13
CA ALA A 175 -2.42 13.86 -17.20
C ALA A 175 -1.00 13.66 -16.64
N ALA A 176 -0.53 14.60 -15.83
CA ALA A 176 0.83 14.52 -15.26
C ALA A 176 1.01 13.31 -14.35
N LEU A 177 0.00 13.01 -13.52
CA LEU A 177 0.01 11.82 -12.67
C LEU A 177 0.05 10.53 -13.49
N ARG A 178 -0.80 10.40 -14.51
CA ARG A 178 -0.85 9.24 -15.41
C ARG A 178 0.47 9.05 -16.15
N THR A 179 1.06 10.12 -16.68
CA THR A 179 2.38 10.05 -17.35
C THR A 179 3.47 9.62 -16.38
N GLY A 180 3.51 10.18 -15.17
CA GLY A 180 4.47 9.79 -14.14
C GLY A 180 4.37 8.31 -13.76
N ILE A 181 3.14 7.80 -13.58
CA ILE A 181 2.90 6.38 -13.29
C ILE A 181 3.24 5.49 -14.48
N ALA A 182 2.89 5.90 -15.70
CA ALA A 182 3.21 5.15 -16.92
C ALA A 182 4.72 4.96 -17.09
N HIS A 183 5.54 5.99 -16.86
CA HIS A 183 7.00 5.84 -16.84
C HIS A 183 7.47 4.82 -15.80
N ARG A 184 6.91 4.87 -14.56
CA ARG A 184 7.26 3.89 -13.52
C ARG A 184 6.88 2.46 -13.88
N ILE A 185 5.78 2.26 -14.60
CA ILE A 185 5.38 0.93 -15.11
C ILE A 185 6.38 0.43 -16.15
N LEU A 186 6.79 1.30 -17.09
CA LEU A 186 7.69 0.94 -18.18
C LEU A 186 9.13 0.68 -17.72
N ASP A 187 9.57 1.36 -16.65
CA ASP A 187 10.90 1.20 -16.07
C ASP A 187 10.98 0.07 -15.03
N ALA A 188 9.87 -0.61 -14.74
CA ALA A 188 9.83 -1.59 -13.65
C ALA A 188 10.54 -2.90 -13.98
N ASP A 189 11.26 -3.42 -12.99
CA ASP A 189 11.88 -4.75 -13.01
C ASP A 189 11.43 -5.53 -11.74
N PRO A 190 10.72 -6.67 -11.88
CA PRO A 190 10.31 -7.32 -13.13
C PRO A 190 9.28 -6.50 -13.92
N PRO A 191 9.14 -6.71 -15.24
CA PRO A 191 8.18 -5.97 -16.06
C PRO A 191 6.73 -6.24 -15.63
N TYR A 192 5.84 -5.27 -15.86
CA TYR A 192 4.40 -5.45 -15.68
C TYR A 192 3.81 -6.39 -16.74
N PRO A 193 2.61 -6.95 -16.50
CA PRO A 193 1.88 -7.67 -17.55
C PRO A 193 1.80 -6.87 -18.86
N ALA A 194 1.78 -7.56 -19.99
CA ALA A 194 1.85 -6.94 -21.32
C ALA A 194 0.72 -5.92 -21.54
N GLU A 195 -0.47 -6.19 -21.03
CA GLU A 195 -1.65 -5.32 -21.14
C GLU A 195 -1.43 -3.98 -20.41
N VAL A 196 -0.91 -4.03 -19.18
CA VAL A 196 -0.62 -2.84 -18.38
C VAL A 196 0.52 -2.04 -19.02
N SER A 197 1.55 -2.72 -19.52
CA SER A 197 2.66 -2.08 -20.24
C SER A 197 2.21 -1.44 -21.55
N ALA A 198 1.27 -2.05 -22.27
CA ALA A 198 0.70 -1.50 -23.49
C ALA A 198 -0.09 -0.23 -23.20
N GLU A 199 -0.89 -0.21 -22.13
CA GLU A 199 -1.60 0.98 -21.69
C GLU A 199 -0.64 2.11 -21.30
N ALA A 200 0.41 1.80 -20.53
CA ALA A 200 1.42 2.79 -20.17
C ALA A 200 2.07 3.42 -21.41
N ARG A 201 2.38 2.63 -22.45
CA ARG A 201 2.92 3.16 -23.73
C ARG A 201 1.93 4.07 -24.46
N ARG A 202 0.62 3.84 -24.35
CA ARG A 202 -0.39 4.74 -24.94
C ARG A 202 -0.40 6.11 -24.26
N ILE A 203 -0.08 6.15 -22.97
CA ILE A 203 -0.05 7.38 -22.17
C ILE A 203 1.23 8.19 -22.38
N THR A 204 2.36 7.53 -22.68
CA THR A 204 3.65 8.17 -22.94
C THR A 204 3.92 8.26 -24.45
N PRO A 205 3.44 9.28 -25.17
CA PRO A 205 3.85 9.48 -26.55
C PRO A 205 5.36 9.75 -26.58
N THR A 206 6.08 8.91 -27.35
CA THR A 206 7.49 9.06 -27.69
C THR A 206 7.76 10.35 -28.46
#